data_AF-A0A6G9SRQ4-F1
#
_entry.id   AF-A0A6G9SRQ4-F1
#
_cell.length_a   1.000
_cell.length_b   1.000
_cell.length_c   1.000
_cell.angle_alpha   90.00
_cell.angle_beta   90.00
_cell.angle_gamma   90.00
#
_symmetry.space_group_name_H-M   'P 1'
#
loop_
_entity.id
_entity.type
_entity.pdbx_description
1 polymer ?
#
loop_
_entity_poly.entity_id
_entity_poly.type
_entity_poly.pdbx_seq_one_letter_code
_entity_poly.pdbx_strand_id
1 'polypeptide(L)'
;MSQFYQIHLKQKLDRFLRQPFQKPFWGIVCLILLFSISFVSVNAAQPLRQPPLWQIYQQSFKNAKYVDLTHTIAPTIPVWSGFGSSKFAPAINPKTGEPYIYQKDGFEATHYDLSTDQLGTQLDPPAHWNPDYPAIDELPATFAVRPLVIIPIQDKVALDPNYHLSVKDIQDWERKHGRIPQGSVVFVRSDWSKAWPNPELATRTKFPGVKLEALKFLHLERQILFHGHEPLDTDSTPTLEGEAWLLQNGYAQAEGVANLDQVPETGALISIGYPKFKGGLGGYARYIAICPPNWKYGVRVGQIPESPLLKADKPLHWDTKLGVRVR
;
A
#
# COMPACT_ATOMS: atom_id res chain seq x y z
N MET A 1 -64.58 -24.33 28.34
CA MET A 1 -64.03 -23.67 29.55
C MET A 1 -63.87 -22.16 29.31
N SER A 2 -64.97 -21.41 29.09
CA SER A 2 -64.86 -19.99 28.71
C SER A 2 -66.02 -19.08 29.20
N GLN A 3 -67.16 -19.61 29.64
CA GLN A 3 -68.26 -18.77 30.15
C GLN A 3 -68.32 -18.62 31.69
N PHE A 4 -67.65 -19.51 32.46
CA PHE A 4 -67.68 -19.44 33.93
C PHE A 4 -66.69 -18.43 34.54
N TYR A 5 -65.61 -18.08 33.84
CA TYR A 5 -64.58 -17.16 34.35
C TYR A 5 -64.99 -15.68 34.24
N GLN A 6 -65.81 -15.32 33.26
CA GLN A 6 -66.24 -13.94 33.00
C GLN A 6 -67.29 -13.44 34.01
N ILE A 7 -68.11 -14.34 34.57
CA ILE A 7 -69.17 -13.98 35.54
C ILE A 7 -68.57 -13.69 36.94
N HIS A 8 -67.48 -14.38 37.30
CA HIS A 8 -66.84 -14.23 38.60
C HIS A 8 -66.02 -12.93 38.75
N LEU A 9 -65.51 -12.37 37.64
CA LEU A 9 -64.73 -11.13 37.66
C LEU A 9 -65.63 -9.89 37.77
N LYS A 10 -66.82 -9.92 37.15
CA LYS A 10 -67.78 -8.79 37.15
C LYS A 10 -68.40 -8.55 38.54
N GLN A 11 -68.71 -9.60 39.29
CA GLN A 11 -69.28 -9.47 40.65
C GLN A 11 -68.28 -8.97 41.71
N LYS A 12 -66.97 -9.14 41.50
CA LYS A 12 -65.93 -8.62 42.42
C LYS A 12 -65.65 -7.13 42.22
N LEU A 13 -65.77 -6.61 40.99
CA LEU A 13 -65.56 -5.19 40.71
C LEU A 13 -66.70 -4.31 41.26
N ASP A 14 -67.96 -4.76 41.15
CA ASP A 14 -69.12 -3.98 41.61
C ASP A 14 -69.21 -3.85 43.14
N ARG A 15 -68.57 -4.77 43.89
CA ARG A 15 -68.45 -4.67 45.36
C ARG A 15 -67.35 -3.71 45.81
N PHE A 16 -66.34 -3.48 44.98
CA PHE A 16 -65.21 -2.61 45.32
C PHE A 16 -65.55 -1.12 45.10
N LEU A 17 -66.50 -0.82 44.20
CA LEU A 17 -66.86 0.55 43.81
C LEU A 17 -67.99 1.19 44.66
N ARG A 18 -68.56 0.48 45.64
CA ARG A 18 -69.72 0.95 46.43
C ARG A 18 -69.43 1.23 47.92
N GLN A 19 -68.18 1.43 48.32
CA GLN A 19 -67.88 1.85 49.69
C GLN A 19 -67.46 3.32 49.75
N PRO A 20 -68.11 4.14 50.61
CA PRO A 20 -67.91 5.57 50.63
C PRO A 20 -66.55 5.92 51.25
N PHE A 21 -65.79 6.74 50.53
CA PHE A 21 -64.52 7.32 50.97
C PHE A 21 -64.75 8.26 52.17
N GLN A 22 -64.19 7.91 53.33
CA GLN A 22 -63.80 8.89 54.35
C GLN A 22 -62.36 8.58 54.79
N LYS A 23 -61.47 9.53 54.48
CA LYS A 23 -60.07 9.62 54.95
C LYS A 23 -60.04 10.21 56.37
N PRO A 24 -58.87 10.38 57.03
CA PRO A 24 -57.56 9.70 56.91
C PRO A 24 -57.05 9.23 58.30
N PHE A 25 -56.03 8.37 58.36
CA PHE A 25 -54.86 8.59 59.24
C PHE A 25 -53.82 7.46 59.06
N TRP A 26 -52.59 7.86 58.71
CA TRP A 26 -51.30 7.31 59.16
C TRP A 26 -51.02 5.82 58.86
N GLY A 27 -49.99 5.48 58.07
CA GLY A 27 -48.61 5.88 58.28
C GLY A 27 -47.89 4.73 58.98
N ILE A 28 -46.76 4.28 58.41
CA ILE A 28 -45.77 3.40 59.05
C ILE A 28 -46.12 1.89 59.05
N VAL A 29 -46.26 1.26 57.86
CA VAL A 29 -45.92 -0.18 57.68
C VAL A 29 -45.34 -0.49 56.27
N CYS A 30 -45.62 0.31 55.24
CA CYS A 30 -45.18 -0.02 53.86
C CYS A 30 -43.76 0.42 53.44
N LEU A 31 -42.86 0.79 54.35
CA LEU A 31 -41.53 1.32 53.98
C LEU A 31 -40.33 0.44 54.38
N ILE A 32 -40.58 -0.83 54.75
CA ILE A 32 -39.52 -1.83 54.98
C ILE A 32 -39.63 -3.03 54.01
N LEU A 33 -40.66 -3.08 53.15
CA LEU A 33 -40.81 -4.08 52.08
C LEU A 33 -40.55 -3.52 50.66
N LEU A 34 -39.73 -2.46 50.57
CA LEU A 34 -39.20 -1.92 49.31
C LEU A 34 -37.65 -1.87 49.30
N PHE A 35 -37.01 -2.62 50.20
CA PHE A 35 -35.55 -2.80 50.24
C PHE A 35 -35.19 -4.28 50.00
N SER A 36 -35.54 -4.79 48.81
CA SER A 36 -35.05 -6.08 48.29
C SER A 36 -35.48 -6.28 46.83
N ILE A 37 -35.44 -5.21 46.03
CA ILE A 37 -35.35 -5.40 44.57
C ILE A 37 -33.87 -5.52 44.27
N SER A 38 -33.50 -6.76 43.99
CA SER A 38 -32.18 -7.21 43.56
C SER A 38 -31.51 -6.20 42.65
N PHE A 39 -30.35 -5.68 43.08
CA PHE A 39 -29.31 -5.29 42.14
C PHE A 39 -28.92 -6.56 41.38
N VAL A 40 -29.67 -6.88 40.33
CA VAL A 40 -29.15 -7.71 39.25
C VAL A 40 -28.07 -6.84 38.64
N SER A 41 -26.83 -7.09 39.06
CA SER A 41 -25.65 -6.65 38.34
C SER A 41 -25.82 -7.19 36.93
N VAL A 42 -26.34 -6.36 36.02
CA VAL A 42 -26.17 -6.58 34.60
C VAL A 42 -24.67 -6.50 34.41
N ASN A 43 -23.99 -7.64 34.50
CA ASN A 43 -22.70 -7.84 33.89
C ASN A 43 -22.94 -7.64 32.39
N ALA A 44 -23.05 -6.38 31.98
CA ALA A 44 -22.91 -6.01 30.60
C ALA A 44 -21.54 -6.53 30.22
N ALA A 45 -21.52 -7.66 29.51
CA ALA A 45 -20.29 -8.21 28.96
C ALA A 45 -19.58 -7.03 28.30
N GLN A 46 -18.42 -6.66 28.84
CA GLN A 46 -17.65 -5.56 28.28
C GLN A 46 -17.45 -5.90 26.80
N PRO A 47 -17.81 -4.99 25.87
CA PRO A 47 -17.59 -5.26 24.46
C PRO A 47 -16.12 -5.62 24.30
N LEU A 48 -15.86 -6.79 23.70
CA LEU A 48 -14.49 -7.27 23.48
C LEU A 48 -13.70 -6.13 22.84
N ARG A 49 -12.71 -5.59 23.57
CA ARG A 49 -11.85 -4.53 23.04
C ARG A 49 -11.16 -5.08 21.81
N GLN A 50 -11.38 -4.42 20.68
CA GLN A 50 -10.69 -4.75 19.43
C GLN A 50 -9.17 -4.70 19.66
N PRO A 51 -8.39 -5.64 19.08
CA PRO A 51 -6.93 -5.59 19.15
C PRO A 51 -6.38 -4.23 18.70
N PRO A 52 -5.35 -3.65 19.35
CA PRO A 52 -4.91 -2.28 19.06
C PRO A 52 -4.58 -2.00 17.59
N LEU A 53 -3.90 -2.92 16.89
CA LEU A 53 -3.58 -2.76 15.47
C LEU A 53 -4.83 -2.79 14.58
N TRP A 54 -5.86 -3.54 14.96
CA TRP A 54 -7.12 -3.54 14.21
C TRP A 54 -7.87 -2.22 14.41
N GLN A 55 -7.78 -1.60 15.58
CA GLN A 55 -8.33 -0.25 15.79
C GLN A 55 -7.65 0.77 14.86
N ILE A 56 -6.32 0.75 14.78
CA ILE A 56 -5.55 1.61 13.85
C ILE A 56 -5.98 1.35 12.41
N TYR A 57 -6.14 0.09 12.02
CA TYR A 57 -6.62 -0.26 10.69
C TYR A 57 -8.01 0.34 10.42
N GLN A 58 -8.98 0.13 11.32
CA GLN A 58 -10.35 0.64 11.15
C GLN A 58 -10.41 2.17 11.14
N GLN A 59 -9.58 2.83 11.94
CA GLN A 59 -9.58 4.29 12.08
C GLN A 59 -8.83 4.99 10.95
N SER A 60 -7.72 4.42 10.49
CA SER A 60 -6.79 5.07 9.56
C SER A 60 -6.75 4.38 8.18
N PHE A 61 -6.35 3.11 8.14
CA PHE A 61 -6.05 2.43 6.87
C PHE A 61 -7.30 2.10 6.04
N LYS A 62 -8.38 1.67 6.68
CA LYS A 62 -9.63 1.32 5.99
C LYS A 62 -10.19 2.49 5.19
N ASN A 63 -10.05 3.71 5.70
CA ASN A 63 -10.56 4.91 5.05
C ASN A 63 -9.51 5.61 4.16
N ALA A 64 -8.26 5.18 4.22
CA ALA A 64 -7.17 5.73 3.42
C ALA A 64 -7.36 5.51 1.91
N LYS A 65 -6.59 6.27 1.14
CA LYS A 65 -6.53 6.16 -0.32
C LYS A 65 -5.26 5.43 -0.73
N TYR A 66 -5.40 4.37 -1.51
CA TYR A 66 -4.29 3.53 -1.97
C TYR A 66 -3.97 3.91 -3.42
N VAL A 67 -2.72 4.34 -3.65
CA VAL A 67 -2.19 4.74 -4.96
C VAL A 67 -1.08 3.77 -5.35
N ASP A 68 -1.19 3.18 -6.53
CA ASP A 68 -0.19 2.26 -7.07
C ASP A 68 0.99 3.05 -7.66
N LEU A 69 2.21 2.78 -7.18
CA LEU A 69 3.44 3.47 -7.61
C LEU A 69 4.34 2.56 -8.45
N THR A 70 3.74 1.55 -9.08
CA THR A 70 4.46 0.49 -9.80
C THR A 70 3.99 0.39 -11.23
N HIS A 71 4.94 0.39 -12.16
CA HIS A 71 4.68 0.10 -13.56
C HIS A 71 4.36 -1.39 -13.78
N THR A 72 3.47 -1.67 -14.73
CA THR A 72 3.20 -3.06 -15.14
C THR A 72 4.38 -3.60 -15.93
N ILE A 73 4.90 -4.77 -15.53
CA ILE A 73 5.95 -5.46 -16.29
C ILE A 73 5.34 -6.11 -17.53
N ALA A 74 5.90 -5.81 -18.69
CA ALA A 74 5.56 -6.39 -19.98
C ALA A 74 6.83 -6.58 -20.83
N PRO A 75 6.83 -7.44 -21.87
CA PRO A 75 8.03 -7.69 -22.68
C PRO A 75 8.61 -6.45 -23.37
N THR A 76 7.80 -5.41 -23.57
CA THR A 76 8.17 -4.20 -24.33
C THR A 76 8.55 -3.01 -23.45
N ILE A 77 8.70 -3.19 -22.14
CA ILE A 77 9.05 -2.06 -21.26
C ILE A 77 10.53 -1.66 -21.44
N PRO A 78 10.89 -0.42 -21.08
CA PRO A 78 12.27 0.02 -21.09
C PRO A 78 13.12 -0.83 -20.13
N VAL A 79 14.29 -1.24 -20.60
CA VAL A 79 15.32 -1.95 -19.84
C VAL A 79 16.69 -1.54 -20.39
N TRP A 80 17.68 -1.43 -19.52
CA TRP A 80 19.03 -1.08 -19.92
C TRP A 80 19.55 -2.04 -21.00
N SER A 81 20.19 -1.50 -22.05
CA SER A 81 20.61 -2.28 -23.22
C SER A 81 21.71 -3.31 -22.94
N GLY A 82 22.37 -3.23 -21.77
CA GLY A 82 23.30 -4.26 -21.31
C GLY A 82 22.59 -5.55 -20.88
N PHE A 83 21.30 -5.49 -20.57
CA PHE A 83 20.46 -6.66 -20.32
C PHE A 83 19.75 -7.11 -21.61
N GLY A 84 19.55 -8.42 -21.75
CA GLY A 84 18.74 -8.97 -22.84
C GLY A 84 17.26 -8.58 -22.70
N SER A 85 16.45 -8.84 -23.73
CA SER A 85 14.99 -8.65 -23.63
C SER A 85 14.33 -9.81 -22.89
N SER A 86 13.45 -9.50 -21.94
CA SER A 86 12.57 -10.48 -21.29
C SER A 86 11.45 -10.94 -22.23
N LYS A 87 10.99 -12.19 -22.08
CA LYS A 87 9.92 -12.79 -22.88
C LYS A 87 8.95 -13.53 -21.99
N PHE A 88 7.66 -13.45 -22.28
CA PHE A 88 6.68 -14.27 -21.60
C PHE A 88 6.11 -15.31 -22.57
N ALA A 89 5.72 -16.46 -22.05
CA ALA A 89 5.12 -17.55 -22.81
C ALA A 89 4.03 -18.25 -21.98
N PRO A 90 3.13 -19.03 -22.59
CA PRO A 90 2.31 -19.97 -21.82
C PRO A 90 3.22 -20.98 -21.11
N ALA A 91 2.87 -21.34 -19.87
CA ALA A 91 3.59 -22.40 -19.18
C ALA A 91 3.34 -23.76 -19.86
N ILE A 92 4.41 -24.53 -20.05
CA ILE A 92 4.38 -25.82 -20.74
C ILE A 92 4.26 -26.96 -19.74
N ASN A 93 3.42 -27.95 -20.06
CA ASN A 93 3.37 -29.21 -19.34
C ASN A 93 4.60 -30.06 -19.70
N PRO A 94 5.49 -30.37 -18.75
CA PRO A 94 6.75 -31.07 -19.04
C PRO A 94 6.55 -32.52 -19.52
N LYS A 95 5.38 -33.12 -19.29
CA LYS A 95 5.08 -34.48 -19.75
C LYS A 95 4.59 -34.54 -21.19
N THR A 96 3.90 -33.50 -21.65
CA THR A 96 3.27 -33.48 -22.99
C THR A 96 3.93 -32.54 -23.96
N GLY A 97 4.71 -31.56 -23.50
CA GLY A 97 5.29 -30.50 -24.34
C GLY A 97 4.29 -29.41 -24.77
N GLU A 98 3.02 -29.57 -24.42
CA GLU A 98 1.93 -28.65 -24.76
C GLU A 98 1.69 -27.59 -23.66
N PRO A 99 1.21 -26.38 -24.02
CA PRO A 99 0.82 -25.36 -23.04
C PRO A 99 -0.45 -25.77 -22.29
N TYR A 100 -0.57 -25.30 -21.03
CA TYR A 100 -1.83 -25.39 -20.29
C TYR A 100 -2.86 -24.41 -20.86
N ILE A 101 -4.05 -24.90 -21.23
CA ILE A 101 -5.15 -24.09 -21.78
C ILE A 101 -6.45 -24.28 -20.98
N TYR A 102 -7.26 -23.23 -20.85
CA TYR A 102 -8.50 -23.29 -20.07
C TYR A 102 -9.46 -24.41 -20.51
N GLN A 103 -9.65 -24.61 -21.82
CA GLN A 103 -10.63 -25.58 -22.34
C GLN A 103 -10.29 -27.04 -22.01
N LYS A 104 -8.99 -27.37 -21.95
CA LYS A 104 -8.50 -28.73 -21.74
C LYS A 104 -8.15 -28.99 -20.28
N ASP A 105 -7.45 -28.05 -19.65
CA ASP A 105 -6.82 -28.25 -18.35
C ASP A 105 -7.59 -27.56 -17.21
N GLY A 106 -8.54 -26.69 -17.53
CA GLY A 106 -9.30 -25.89 -16.56
C GLY A 106 -8.54 -24.69 -16.00
N PHE A 107 -7.29 -24.48 -16.41
CA PHE A 107 -6.45 -23.34 -16.03
C PHE A 107 -5.41 -23.03 -17.11
N GLU A 108 -4.80 -21.86 -16.98
CA GLU A 108 -3.56 -21.54 -17.68
C GLU A 108 -2.56 -20.93 -16.71
N ALA A 109 -1.27 -21.05 -17.03
CA ALA A 109 -0.19 -20.37 -16.32
C ALA A 109 0.73 -19.66 -17.32
N THR A 110 1.57 -18.75 -16.82
CA THR A 110 2.57 -18.03 -17.62
C THR A 110 3.95 -18.49 -17.21
N HIS A 111 4.80 -18.74 -18.20
CA HIS A 111 6.24 -18.79 -18.05
C HIS A 111 6.81 -17.37 -18.28
N TYR A 112 7.59 -16.90 -17.32
CA TYR A 112 8.32 -15.64 -17.43
C TYR A 112 9.80 -15.95 -17.61
N ASP A 113 10.34 -15.61 -18.78
CA ASP A 113 11.77 -15.61 -19.08
C ASP A 113 12.26 -14.17 -18.88
N LEU A 114 12.77 -13.90 -17.68
CA LEU A 114 13.22 -12.57 -17.26
C LEU A 114 14.74 -12.52 -17.39
N SER A 115 15.24 -11.62 -18.23
CA SER A 115 16.67 -11.52 -18.54
C SER A 115 17.52 -10.94 -17.41
N THR A 116 16.88 -10.25 -16.47
CA THR A 116 17.52 -9.54 -15.36
C THR A 116 16.50 -9.34 -14.23
N ASP A 117 16.97 -9.24 -12.98
CA ASP A 117 16.19 -8.77 -11.83
C ASP A 117 16.12 -7.24 -11.74
N GLN A 118 16.82 -6.55 -12.65
CA GLN A 118 16.85 -5.10 -12.86
C GLN A 118 15.87 -4.67 -13.97
N LEU A 119 14.56 -4.77 -13.72
CA LEU A 119 13.51 -4.52 -14.71
C LEU A 119 12.23 -3.91 -14.11
N GLY A 120 11.78 -2.80 -14.69
CA GLY A 120 10.53 -2.13 -14.29
C GLY A 120 10.70 -1.30 -13.03
N THR A 121 9.65 -1.21 -12.20
CA THR A 121 9.77 -0.62 -10.87
C THR A 121 10.48 -1.61 -9.94
N GLN A 122 11.56 -1.18 -9.30
CA GLN A 122 12.45 -2.09 -8.59
C GLN A 122 12.99 -1.54 -7.27
N LEU A 123 13.52 -2.46 -6.45
CA LEU A 123 14.24 -2.23 -5.22
C LEU A 123 15.64 -2.85 -5.34
N ASP A 124 16.67 -2.01 -5.26
CA ASP A 124 18.04 -2.49 -5.30
C ASP A 124 18.58 -2.70 -3.89
N PRO A 125 18.96 -3.94 -3.54
CA PRO A 125 19.71 -4.19 -2.33
C PRO A 125 21.16 -3.72 -2.51
N PRO A 126 21.87 -3.33 -1.44
CA PRO A 126 23.26 -2.90 -1.53
C PRO A 126 24.23 -3.96 -2.10
N ALA A 127 23.89 -5.26 -1.96
CA ALA A 127 24.64 -6.35 -2.60
C ALA A 127 24.82 -6.18 -4.11
N HIS A 128 23.93 -5.42 -4.77
CA HIS A 128 24.01 -5.13 -6.20
C HIS A 128 25.39 -4.63 -6.62
N TRP A 129 26.04 -3.81 -5.79
CA TRP A 129 27.36 -3.22 -6.07
C TRP A 129 28.43 -3.56 -5.03
N ASN A 130 28.05 -4.16 -3.89
CA ASN A 130 29.00 -4.56 -2.88
C ASN A 130 28.55 -5.87 -2.17
N PRO A 131 29.22 -7.01 -2.44
CA PRO A 131 28.80 -8.33 -1.97
C PRO A 131 28.90 -8.52 -0.45
N ASP A 132 29.52 -7.59 0.28
CA ASP A 132 29.61 -7.63 1.74
C ASP A 132 28.32 -7.16 2.43
N TYR A 133 27.38 -6.56 1.67
CA TYR A 133 26.10 -6.08 2.15
C TYR A 133 24.93 -7.01 1.78
N PRO A 134 23.76 -6.86 2.43
CA PRO A 134 22.61 -7.74 2.22
C PRO A 134 22.13 -7.81 0.76
N ALA A 135 21.85 -9.02 0.29
CA ALA A 135 21.07 -9.33 -0.91
C ALA A 135 19.55 -9.12 -0.67
N ILE A 136 18.73 -9.21 -1.71
CA ILE A 136 17.29 -8.93 -1.63
C ILE A 136 16.56 -9.83 -0.61
N ASP A 137 16.97 -11.10 -0.45
CA ASP A 137 16.39 -12.02 0.52
C ASP A 137 16.85 -11.79 1.97
N GLU A 138 17.83 -10.93 2.18
CA GLU A 138 18.42 -10.62 3.48
C GLU A 138 17.89 -9.31 4.07
N LEU A 139 17.21 -8.49 3.24
CA LEU A 139 16.54 -7.28 3.72
C LEU A 139 15.50 -7.60 4.80
N PRO A 140 15.46 -6.83 5.91
CA PRO A 140 14.57 -7.12 7.02
C PRO A 140 13.11 -6.82 6.66
N ALA A 141 12.18 -7.60 7.22
CA ALA A 141 10.74 -7.40 7.04
C ALA A 141 10.24 -6.02 7.50
N THR A 142 11.07 -5.28 8.24
CA THR A 142 10.77 -3.90 8.62
C THR A 142 10.66 -2.95 7.43
N PHE A 143 11.15 -3.30 6.23
CA PHE A 143 10.91 -2.54 5.00
C PHE A 143 9.42 -2.44 4.63
N ALA A 144 8.57 -3.35 5.10
CA ALA A 144 7.21 -3.52 4.60
C ALA A 144 6.32 -2.26 4.65
N VAL A 145 6.46 -1.39 5.67
CA VAL A 145 5.70 -0.14 5.81
C VAL A 145 6.55 0.98 6.40
N ARG A 146 6.56 2.15 5.76
CA ARG A 146 7.30 3.35 6.20
C ARG A 146 6.55 4.66 5.95
N PRO A 147 6.89 5.76 6.66
CA PRO A 147 6.54 7.10 6.22
C PRO A 147 7.07 7.35 4.81
N LEU A 148 6.24 7.97 3.95
CA LEU A 148 6.61 8.34 2.59
C LEU A 148 6.70 9.86 2.48
N VAL A 149 7.81 10.34 1.93
CA VAL A 149 8.05 11.73 1.58
C VAL A 149 8.23 11.83 0.07
N ILE A 150 7.54 12.78 -0.56
CA ILE A 150 7.75 13.11 -1.98
C ILE A 150 8.42 14.48 -2.09
N ILE A 151 9.59 14.54 -2.74
CA ILE A 151 10.28 15.79 -3.04
C ILE A 151 10.10 16.10 -4.54
N PRO A 152 9.29 17.11 -4.90
CA PRO A 152 9.06 17.49 -6.29
C PRO A 152 10.22 18.32 -6.88
N ILE A 153 10.72 17.89 -8.03
CA ILE A 153 11.66 18.62 -8.90
C ILE A 153 11.15 18.77 -10.33
N GLN A 154 9.95 18.28 -10.66
CA GLN A 154 9.43 18.20 -12.04
C GLN A 154 9.43 19.57 -12.76
N ASP A 155 9.17 20.67 -12.06
CA ASP A 155 9.18 22.01 -12.66
C ASP A 155 10.58 22.43 -13.12
N LYS A 156 11.63 21.95 -12.43
CA LYS A 156 13.03 22.17 -12.81
C LYS A 156 13.44 21.22 -13.92
N VAL A 157 12.96 19.97 -13.88
CA VAL A 157 13.18 18.98 -14.95
C VAL A 157 12.54 19.42 -16.26
N ALA A 158 11.40 20.10 -16.21
CA ALA A 158 10.76 20.68 -17.40
C ALA A 158 11.61 21.77 -18.06
N LEU A 159 12.50 22.43 -17.31
CA LEU A 159 13.43 23.45 -17.82
C LEU A 159 14.79 22.85 -18.22
N ASP A 160 15.25 21.86 -17.46
CA ASP A 160 16.49 21.12 -17.70
C ASP A 160 16.21 19.61 -17.49
N PRO A 161 16.04 18.82 -18.57
CA PRO A 161 15.81 17.39 -18.48
C PRO A 161 16.90 16.61 -17.73
N ASN A 162 18.07 17.21 -17.49
CA ASN A 162 19.18 16.64 -16.73
C ASN A 162 19.28 17.19 -15.30
N TYR A 163 18.24 17.85 -14.79
CA TYR A 163 18.26 18.44 -13.45
C TYR A 163 18.34 17.36 -12.38
N HIS A 164 19.34 17.45 -11.50
CA HIS A 164 19.50 16.55 -10.36
C HIS A 164 19.13 17.25 -9.05
N LEU A 165 18.34 16.56 -8.21
CA LEU A 165 17.94 17.03 -6.89
C LEU A 165 19.18 17.44 -6.07
N SER A 166 19.13 18.65 -5.51
CA SER A 166 20.20 19.22 -4.69
C SER A 166 19.84 19.27 -3.20
N VAL A 167 20.86 19.46 -2.34
CA VAL A 167 20.64 19.73 -0.91
C VAL A 167 19.75 20.95 -0.68
N LYS A 168 19.90 21.98 -1.52
CA LYS A 168 19.07 23.18 -1.42
C LYS A 168 17.59 22.86 -1.64
N ASP A 169 17.28 21.98 -2.59
CA ASP A 169 15.90 21.57 -2.86
C ASP A 169 15.28 20.86 -1.66
N ILE A 170 16.07 19.99 -1.02
CA ILE A 170 15.66 19.28 0.20
C ILE A 170 15.40 20.28 1.33
N GLN A 171 16.31 21.23 1.56
CA GLN A 171 16.15 22.25 2.59
C GLN A 171 14.96 23.18 2.32
N ASP A 172 14.77 23.60 1.07
CA ASP A 172 13.63 24.41 0.65
C ASP A 172 12.31 23.67 0.93
N TRP A 173 12.27 22.37 0.62
CA TRP A 173 11.14 21.50 0.93
C TRP A 173 10.89 21.37 2.43
N GLU A 174 11.94 21.12 3.24
CA GLU A 174 11.82 20.98 4.70
C GLU A 174 11.33 22.27 5.38
N ARG A 175 11.66 23.45 4.85
CA ARG A 175 11.12 24.72 5.37
C ARG A 175 9.60 24.81 5.25
N LYS A 176 9.02 24.16 4.24
CA LYS A 176 7.57 24.17 3.99
C LYS A 176 6.86 23.01 4.68
N HIS A 177 7.50 21.85 4.76
CA HIS A 177 6.87 20.58 5.15
C HIS A 177 7.33 20.02 6.50
N GLY A 178 8.37 20.61 7.10
CA GLY A 178 9.04 20.10 8.28
C GLY A 178 10.20 19.17 7.93
N ARG A 179 11.00 18.81 8.95
CA ARG A 179 12.15 17.92 8.78
C ARG A 179 11.70 16.54 8.28
N ILE A 180 12.44 15.98 7.33
CA ILE A 180 12.26 14.61 6.85
C ILE A 180 12.38 13.64 8.04
N PRO A 181 11.38 12.77 8.29
CA PRO A 181 11.42 11.84 9.40
C PRO A 181 12.52 10.79 9.23
N GLN A 182 13.22 10.46 10.32
CA GLN A 182 14.16 9.35 10.35
C GLN A 182 13.49 8.03 9.98
N GLY A 183 14.18 7.20 9.18
CA GLY A 183 13.68 5.91 8.70
C GLY A 183 12.56 6.02 7.66
N SER A 184 12.22 7.21 7.17
CA SER A 184 11.27 7.39 6.07
C SER A 184 11.84 6.90 4.74
N VAL A 185 10.95 6.73 3.76
CA VAL A 185 11.30 6.57 2.35
C VAL A 185 11.11 7.91 1.67
N VAL A 186 12.09 8.33 0.88
CA VAL A 186 12.06 9.61 0.15
C VAL A 186 12.06 9.36 -1.34
N PHE A 187 10.96 9.67 -2.01
CA PHE A 187 10.86 9.59 -3.47
C PHE A 187 10.98 10.96 -4.11
N VAL A 188 11.75 11.01 -5.21
CA VAL A 188 12.04 12.23 -5.96
C VAL A 188 11.15 12.26 -7.19
N ARG A 189 10.17 13.18 -7.19
CA ARG A 189 9.23 13.34 -8.30
C ARG A 189 9.83 14.23 -9.38
N SER A 190 9.94 13.70 -10.58
CA SER A 190 10.44 14.36 -11.79
C SER A 190 9.43 14.37 -12.94
N ASP A 191 8.31 13.65 -12.81
CA ASP A 191 7.33 13.36 -13.86
C ASP A 191 7.93 12.58 -15.07
N TRP A 192 9.12 11.99 -14.92
CA TRP A 192 9.77 11.19 -15.95
C TRP A 192 8.98 9.93 -16.31
N SER A 193 8.28 9.34 -15.34
CA SER A 193 7.42 8.16 -15.53
C SER A 193 6.26 8.39 -16.51
N LYS A 194 5.92 9.64 -16.84
CA LYS A 194 4.87 9.97 -17.81
C LYS A 194 5.19 9.49 -19.24
N ALA A 195 6.45 9.23 -19.54
CA ALA A 195 6.88 8.68 -20.83
C ALA A 195 6.84 7.13 -20.86
N TRP A 196 6.58 6.46 -19.74
CA TRP A 196 6.48 5.01 -19.68
C TRP A 196 5.28 4.49 -20.51
N PRO A 197 5.38 3.36 -21.23
CA PRO A 197 6.50 2.41 -21.33
C PRO A 197 7.40 2.63 -22.56
N ASN A 198 7.62 3.86 -23.03
CA ASN A 198 8.42 4.10 -24.25
C ASN A 198 9.86 3.55 -24.09
N PRO A 199 10.28 2.51 -24.86
CA PRO A 199 11.60 1.90 -24.76
C PRO A 199 12.78 2.88 -24.89
N GLU A 200 12.59 4.00 -25.59
CA GLU A 200 13.60 5.05 -25.72
C GLU A 200 14.06 5.62 -24.38
N LEU A 201 13.23 5.51 -23.33
CA LEU A 201 13.59 5.93 -21.98
C LEU A 201 14.92 5.32 -21.51
N ALA A 202 15.15 4.04 -21.79
CA ALA A 202 16.37 3.32 -21.40
C ALA A 202 17.61 3.71 -22.23
N THR A 203 17.45 4.56 -23.25
CA THR A 203 18.55 5.03 -24.10
C THR A 203 18.96 6.47 -23.82
N ARG A 204 18.24 7.15 -22.91
CA ARG A 204 18.51 8.56 -22.58
C ARG A 204 19.78 8.67 -21.76
N THR A 205 20.75 9.43 -22.27
CA THR A 205 21.98 9.77 -21.53
C THR A 205 21.82 10.98 -20.62
N LYS A 206 20.70 11.70 -20.75
CA LYS A 206 20.32 12.82 -19.90
C LYS A 206 18.95 12.58 -19.32
N PHE A 207 18.88 12.54 -18.01
CA PHE A 207 17.65 12.30 -17.25
C PHE A 207 17.78 12.95 -15.87
N PRO A 208 16.64 13.24 -15.20
CA PRO A 208 16.66 13.78 -13.85
C PRO A 208 17.32 12.80 -12.90
N GLY A 209 17.89 13.26 -11.80
CA GLY A 209 18.63 12.39 -10.90
C GLY A 209 18.75 12.96 -9.50
N VAL A 210 19.63 12.40 -8.70
CA VAL A 210 19.94 12.91 -7.36
C VAL A 210 21.44 13.13 -7.23
N LYS A 211 21.85 14.34 -6.85
CA LYS A 211 23.27 14.63 -6.66
C LYS A 211 23.85 13.84 -5.49
N LEU A 212 25.11 13.45 -5.58
CA LEU A 212 25.80 12.71 -4.52
C LEU A 212 25.73 13.40 -3.15
N GLU A 213 25.89 14.73 -3.10
CA GLU A 213 25.77 15.48 -1.84
C GLU A 213 24.34 15.44 -1.27
N ALA A 214 23.31 15.38 -2.12
CA ALA A 214 21.92 15.26 -1.71
C ALA A 214 21.62 13.87 -1.14
N LEU A 215 22.14 12.81 -1.77
CA LEU A 215 22.07 11.43 -1.24
C LEU A 215 22.74 11.35 0.14
N LYS A 216 23.96 11.86 0.27
CA LYS A 216 24.68 11.92 1.54
C LYS A 216 23.90 12.68 2.61
N PHE A 217 23.32 13.82 2.26
CA PHE A 217 22.50 14.60 3.19
C PHE A 217 21.28 13.82 3.69
N LEU A 218 20.54 13.17 2.78
CA LEU A 218 19.38 12.34 3.12
C LEU A 218 19.77 11.15 4.01
N HIS A 219 20.80 10.40 3.62
CA HIS A 219 21.18 9.17 4.33
C HIS A 219 21.94 9.43 5.63
N LEU A 220 22.87 10.39 5.65
CA LEU A 220 23.72 10.64 6.81
C LEU A 220 23.06 11.59 7.82
N GLU A 221 22.40 12.65 7.35
CA GLU A 221 21.84 13.67 8.27
C GLU A 221 20.35 13.46 8.56
N ARG A 222 19.57 12.89 7.63
CA ARG A 222 18.15 12.57 7.86
C ARG A 222 17.92 11.10 8.21
N GLN A 223 18.91 10.25 7.99
CA GLN A 223 18.86 8.82 8.36
C GLN A 223 17.60 8.14 7.80
N ILE A 224 17.30 8.45 6.53
CA ILE A 224 16.20 7.81 5.80
C ILE A 224 16.50 6.32 5.60
N LEU A 225 15.47 5.52 5.34
CA LEU A 225 15.63 4.09 5.04
C LEU A 225 16.25 3.90 3.65
N PHE A 226 15.60 4.46 2.63
CA PHE A 226 16.09 4.51 1.26
C PHE A 226 15.45 5.66 0.50
N HIS A 227 16.09 6.05 -0.60
CA HIS A 227 15.56 7.00 -1.56
C HIS A 227 15.09 6.27 -2.82
N GLY A 228 14.25 6.92 -3.61
CA GLY A 228 13.90 6.40 -4.93
C GLY A 228 13.48 7.48 -5.91
N HIS A 229 13.40 7.12 -7.18
CA HIS A 229 13.21 8.06 -8.28
C HIS A 229 12.47 7.37 -9.44
N GLU A 230 12.03 8.18 -10.41
CA GLU A 230 11.27 7.70 -11.57
C GLU A 230 12.14 7.13 -12.72
N PRO A 231 13.37 7.62 -12.97
CA PRO A 231 14.30 7.02 -13.93
C PRO A 231 14.74 5.60 -13.58
N LEU A 232 15.48 4.99 -14.51
CA LEU A 232 16.04 3.63 -14.36
C LEU A 232 17.46 3.61 -13.79
N ASP A 233 17.98 4.76 -13.35
CA ASP A 233 19.29 4.90 -12.72
C ASP A 233 19.23 6.12 -11.78
N THR A 234 20.02 6.14 -10.70
CA THR A 234 20.04 7.23 -9.69
C THR A 234 20.43 8.59 -10.28
N ASP A 235 21.39 8.57 -11.18
CA ASP A 235 22.01 9.77 -11.72
C ASP A 235 22.56 9.51 -13.11
N SER A 236 22.74 10.57 -13.90
CA SER A 236 23.23 10.48 -15.26
C SER A 236 24.73 10.78 -15.38
N THR A 237 25.51 10.61 -14.31
CA THR A 237 26.96 10.82 -14.37
C THR A 237 27.65 9.67 -15.10
N PRO A 238 28.85 9.86 -15.68
CA PRO A 238 29.50 8.83 -16.49
C PRO A 238 29.78 7.50 -15.75
N THR A 239 29.83 7.53 -14.41
CA THR A 239 30.14 6.36 -13.57
C THR A 239 29.06 6.07 -12.54
N LEU A 240 27.86 6.67 -12.68
CA LEU A 240 26.77 6.57 -11.71
C LEU A 240 27.25 6.83 -10.26
N GLU A 241 27.97 7.93 -10.05
CA GLU A 241 28.69 8.18 -8.78
C GLU A 241 27.77 8.21 -7.55
N GLY A 242 26.50 8.60 -7.73
CA GLY A 242 25.48 8.60 -6.69
C GLY A 242 25.08 7.19 -6.30
N GLU A 243 24.70 6.38 -7.28
CA GLU A 243 24.38 4.96 -7.08
C GLU A 243 25.56 4.18 -6.51
N ALA A 244 26.76 4.41 -7.06
CA ALA A 244 28.01 3.80 -6.64
C ALA A 244 28.25 4.03 -5.16
N TRP A 245 28.20 5.29 -4.71
CA TRP A 245 28.38 5.60 -3.30
C TRP A 245 27.28 4.95 -2.44
N LEU A 246 26.03 5.01 -2.89
CA LEU A 246 24.89 4.57 -2.11
C LEU A 246 24.92 3.06 -1.81
N LEU A 247 25.08 2.24 -2.85
CA LEU A 247 25.08 0.79 -2.72
C LEU A 247 26.39 0.27 -2.07
N GLN A 248 27.54 0.92 -2.34
CA GLN A 248 28.80 0.59 -1.64
C GLN A 248 28.81 0.99 -0.16
N ASN A 249 27.84 1.78 0.32
CA ASN A 249 27.71 2.15 1.73
C ASN A 249 26.53 1.45 2.43
N GLY A 250 25.95 0.40 1.82
CA GLY A 250 24.96 -0.45 2.48
C GLY A 250 23.54 0.10 2.46
N TYR A 251 23.26 1.11 1.66
CA TYR A 251 21.91 1.64 1.47
C TYR A 251 21.21 0.96 0.31
N ALA A 252 19.88 0.89 0.36
CA ALA A 252 19.05 0.44 -0.76
C ALA A 252 18.54 1.64 -1.57
N GLN A 253 18.05 1.39 -2.78
CA GLN A 253 17.34 2.39 -3.58
C GLN A 253 16.11 1.80 -4.30
N ALA A 254 15.25 2.67 -4.80
CA ALA A 254 14.15 2.29 -5.67
C ALA A 254 14.19 3.05 -7.00
N GLU A 255 13.96 2.33 -8.08
CA GLU A 255 14.02 2.87 -9.44
C GLU A 255 12.74 2.58 -10.21
N GLY A 256 12.50 3.33 -11.28
CA GLY A 256 11.32 3.14 -12.12
C GLY A 256 10.01 3.37 -11.39
N VAL A 257 9.97 4.25 -10.38
CA VAL A 257 8.77 4.48 -9.57
C VAL A 257 7.73 5.27 -10.37
N ALA A 258 6.46 4.84 -10.32
CA ALA A 258 5.36 5.44 -11.08
C ALA A 258 4.52 6.41 -10.24
N ASN A 259 3.75 7.29 -10.90
CA ASN A 259 2.62 8.03 -10.34
C ASN A 259 2.94 8.89 -9.10
N LEU A 260 4.17 9.39 -8.97
CA LEU A 260 4.54 10.26 -7.85
C LEU A 260 3.76 11.59 -7.85
N ASP A 261 3.20 11.98 -9.00
CA ASP A 261 2.27 13.11 -9.13
C ASP A 261 0.91 12.90 -8.45
N GLN A 262 0.59 11.65 -8.08
CA GLN A 262 -0.65 11.27 -7.45
C GLN A 262 -0.54 11.10 -5.93
N VAL A 263 0.59 11.42 -5.32
CA VAL A 263 0.87 11.21 -3.89
C VAL A 263 1.09 12.56 -3.19
N PRO A 264 0.62 12.77 -1.95
CA PRO A 264 0.94 13.99 -1.21
C PRO A 264 2.42 14.02 -0.83
N GLU A 265 2.99 15.22 -0.77
CA GLU A 265 4.40 15.42 -0.36
C GLU A 265 4.68 14.91 1.07
N THR A 266 3.69 15.00 1.97
CA THR A 266 3.77 14.49 3.34
C THR A 266 2.48 13.80 3.79
N GLY A 267 2.58 13.00 4.86
CA GLY A 267 1.44 12.38 5.52
C GLY A 267 0.98 11.06 4.92
N ALA A 268 1.61 10.61 3.83
CA ALA A 268 1.43 9.26 3.31
C ALA A 268 2.35 8.25 4.02
N LEU A 269 1.94 7.00 4.01
CA LEU A 269 2.83 5.85 4.21
C LEU A 269 3.10 5.19 2.86
N ILE A 270 4.14 4.37 2.78
CA ILE A 270 4.39 3.45 1.67
C ILE A 270 4.35 2.02 2.19
N SER A 271 3.65 1.15 1.48
CA SER A 271 3.79 -0.30 1.60
C SER A 271 4.73 -0.79 0.50
N ILE A 272 5.67 -1.65 0.89
CA ILE A 272 6.76 -2.12 0.04
C ILE A 272 6.72 -3.64 0.02
N GLY A 273 6.46 -4.21 -1.15
CA GLY A 273 6.54 -5.65 -1.38
C GLY A 273 7.52 -5.96 -2.52
N TYR A 274 8.29 -7.03 -2.38
CA TYR A 274 9.22 -7.49 -3.40
C TYR A 274 9.39 -9.02 -3.29
N PRO A 275 9.66 -9.74 -4.39
CA PRO A 275 9.99 -11.15 -4.33
C PRO A 275 11.27 -11.41 -3.54
N LYS A 276 11.27 -12.48 -2.77
CA LYS A 276 12.40 -12.88 -1.93
C LYS A 276 13.30 -13.87 -2.67
N PHE A 277 13.91 -13.45 -3.78
CA PHE A 277 14.81 -14.30 -4.55
C PHE A 277 16.09 -14.59 -3.77
N LYS A 278 16.45 -15.88 -3.66
CA LYS A 278 17.60 -16.31 -2.89
C LYS A 278 18.90 -15.75 -3.47
N GLY A 279 19.59 -14.87 -2.75
CA GLY A 279 20.83 -14.23 -3.19
C GLY A 279 20.64 -13.25 -4.36
N GLY A 280 19.42 -12.75 -4.59
CA GLY A 280 19.12 -11.80 -5.68
C GLY A 280 19.79 -10.44 -5.45
N LEU A 281 20.23 -9.81 -6.54
CA LEU A 281 21.00 -8.56 -6.54
C LEU A 281 20.18 -7.36 -7.03
N GLY A 282 18.95 -7.59 -7.45
CA GLY A 282 17.92 -6.58 -7.67
C GLY A 282 16.60 -7.08 -7.10
N GLY A 283 15.50 -6.43 -7.50
CA GLY A 283 14.19 -6.94 -7.12
C GLY A 283 13.05 -6.17 -7.74
N TYR A 284 12.14 -6.88 -8.41
CA TYR A 284 10.84 -6.34 -8.76
C TYR A 284 10.13 -5.82 -7.51
N ALA A 285 9.62 -4.60 -7.54
CA ALA A 285 8.97 -4.00 -6.40
C ALA A 285 7.51 -3.64 -6.69
N ARG A 286 6.67 -3.85 -5.69
CA ARG A 286 5.31 -3.32 -5.61
C ARG A 286 5.24 -2.28 -4.51
N TYR A 287 5.16 -1.02 -4.92
CA TYR A 287 5.03 0.13 -4.05
C TYR A 287 3.60 0.63 -4.08
N ILE A 288 3.01 0.78 -2.89
CA ILE A 288 1.65 1.33 -2.74
C ILE A 288 1.71 2.47 -1.72
N ALA A 289 1.39 3.69 -2.15
CA ALA A 289 1.19 4.79 -1.23
C ALA A 289 -0.16 4.66 -0.54
N ILE A 290 -0.17 4.87 0.78
CA ILE A 290 -1.33 4.88 1.65
C ILE A 290 -1.52 6.33 2.08
N CYS A 291 -2.38 7.04 1.34
CA CYS A 291 -2.61 8.47 1.46
C CYS A 291 -3.79 8.78 2.40
N PRO A 292 -3.91 10.03 2.89
CA PRO A 292 -5.03 10.47 3.70
C PRO A 292 -6.41 10.19 3.07
N PRO A 293 -7.46 9.92 3.86
CA PRO A 293 -8.79 9.54 3.36
C PRO A 293 -9.45 10.50 2.35
N ASN A 294 -9.16 11.79 2.48
CA ASN A 294 -9.68 12.86 1.62
C ASN A 294 -8.79 13.14 0.40
N TRP A 295 -7.74 12.35 0.18
CA TRP A 295 -6.88 12.52 -0.98
C TRP A 295 -7.63 12.23 -2.28
N LYS A 296 -7.35 13.03 -3.33
CA LYS A 296 -8.11 12.99 -4.58
C LYS A 296 -7.81 11.76 -5.46
N TYR A 297 -6.63 11.19 -5.34
CA TYR A 297 -6.19 10.03 -6.11
C TYR A 297 -6.35 8.73 -5.31
N GLY A 298 -6.33 7.60 -6.03
CA GLY A 298 -6.36 6.28 -5.44
C GLY A 298 -7.75 5.75 -5.09
N VAL A 299 -7.76 4.50 -4.63
CA VAL A 299 -8.96 3.75 -4.24
C VAL A 299 -8.96 3.49 -2.74
N ARG A 300 -10.14 3.47 -2.13
CA ARG A 300 -10.33 3.09 -0.72
C ARG A 300 -10.75 1.62 -0.62
N VAL A 301 -10.42 0.96 0.48
CA VAL A 301 -10.98 -0.35 0.84
C VAL A 301 -12.52 -0.31 0.76
N GLY A 302 -13.11 -1.28 0.07
CA GLY A 302 -14.53 -1.36 -0.20
C GLY A 302 -15.10 -0.31 -1.16
N GLN A 303 -14.28 0.52 -1.81
CA GLN A 303 -14.74 1.43 -2.89
C GLN A 303 -15.12 0.65 -4.15
N ILE A 304 -14.41 -0.44 -4.42
CA ILE A 304 -14.73 -1.43 -5.45
C ILE A 304 -14.85 -2.81 -4.78
N PRO A 305 -15.58 -3.78 -5.36
CA PRO A 305 -15.61 -5.14 -4.83
C PRO A 305 -14.20 -5.76 -4.84
N GLU A 306 -13.66 -6.04 -3.66
CA GLU A 306 -12.32 -6.65 -3.49
C GLU A 306 -12.42 -8.18 -3.36
N SER A 307 -13.56 -8.69 -2.87
CA SER A 307 -13.86 -10.13 -2.81
C SER A 307 -15.39 -10.35 -2.69
N PRO A 308 -16.03 -11.06 -3.64
CA PRO A 308 -15.44 -11.50 -4.92
C PRO A 308 -15.11 -10.30 -5.81
N LEU A 309 -14.03 -10.42 -6.58
CA LEU A 309 -13.69 -9.45 -7.63
C LEU A 309 -14.73 -9.49 -8.75
N LEU A 310 -14.91 -8.37 -9.45
CA LEU A 310 -15.83 -8.27 -10.57
C LEU A 310 -15.39 -9.18 -11.73
N LYS A 311 -16.35 -9.93 -12.27
CA LYS A 311 -16.16 -10.72 -13.49
C LYS A 311 -16.17 -9.78 -14.70
N ALA A 312 -15.14 -9.85 -15.55
CA ALA A 312 -15.08 -9.07 -16.78
C ALA A 312 -15.99 -9.64 -17.88
N ASP A 313 -16.48 -8.77 -18.77
CA ASP A 313 -17.37 -9.14 -19.88
C ASP A 313 -16.67 -9.98 -20.95
N LYS A 314 -15.38 -9.73 -21.18
CA LYS A 314 -14.54 -10.44 -22.16
C LYS A 314 -13.56 -11.38 -21.46
N PRO A 315 -13.43 -12.64 -21.92
CA PRO A 315 -12.45 -13.57 -21.37
C PRO A 315 -11.02 -13.10 -21.66
N LEU A 316 -10.15 -13.37 -20.70
CA LEU A 316 -8.71 -13.16 -20.86
C LEU A 316 -8.17 -14.28 -21.76
N HIS A 317 -7.35 -13.95 -22.77
CA HIS A 317 -6.76 -14.93 -23.68
C HIS A 317 -5.30 -14.57 -24.01
N TRP A 318 -4.51 -15.55 -24.41
CA TRP A 318 -3.13 -15.34 -24.84
C TRP A 318 -3.07 -14.69 -26.22
N ASP A 319 -2.34 -13.57 -26.34
CA ASP A 319 -1.99 -12.96 -27.61
C ASP A 319 -0.54 -13.33 -27.96
N THR A 320 -0.37 -14.14 -29.01
CA THR A 320 0.96 -14.63 -29.43
C THR A 320 1.86 -13.54 -29.99
N LYS A 321 1.29 -12.45 -30.53
CA LYS A 321 2.06 -11.34 -31.08
C LYS A 321 2.55 -10.42 -29.97
N LEU A 322 1.71 -10.15 -28.98
CA LEU A 322 2.05 -9.29 -27.85
C LEU A 322 2.84 -10.04 -26.77
N GLY A 323 2.77 -11.37 -26.75
CA GLY A 323 3.45 -12.19 -25.74
C GLY A 323 2.87 -11.98 -24.33
N VAL A 324 1.59 -11.63 -24.23
CA VAL A 324 0.89 -11.40 -22.96
C VAL A 324 -0.57 -11.83 -23.10
N ARG A 325 -1.29 -11.91 -21.98
CA ARG A 325 -2.74 -12.08 -22.02
C ARG A 325 -3.46 -10.74 -22.10
N VAL A 326 -4.50 -10.68 -22.93
CA VAL A 326 -5.33 -9.48 -23.15
C VAL A 326 -6.82 -9.81 -23.07
N ARG A 327 -7.65 -8.79 -22.88
CA ARG A 327 -9.12 -8.85 -22.93
C ARG A 327 -9.66 -8.02 -24.07
#